data_AF-A0A9X2LRF2-F1
#
_entry.id   AF-A0A9X2LRF2-F1
#
_cell.length_a   1.000
_cell.length_b   1.000
_cell.length_c   1.000
_cell.angle_alpha   90.00
_cell.angle_beta   90.00
_cell.angle_gamma   90.00
#
_symmetry.space_group_name_H-M   'P 1'
#
loop_
_entity.id
_entity.type
_entity.pdbx_description
1 polymer ?
#
loop_
_entity_poly.entity_id
_entity_poly.type
_entity_poly.pdbx_seq_one_letter_code
_entity_poly.pdbx_strand_id
1 'polypeptide(L)'
;MTHEDRRRIAAWLAEGLGYAEIGRRLGRPTSTISREVARNGASGDYVADHAQRVSGHRARGRKPARPAESAPGEQPAEVVRGFVDQFATLLAATGLPRMTSRVFVCLLTADADGLTAADLVRRLEVSPASVSKSIGHLEAMELVVRRPDPGGRRERYVIDDDAWLRAWQADTGAHSKIATAARRGVEIFGTDTTAGTRLGAMGRFFAWLSEQMSGSTLTEAAVYDALTVLAALVHADRPLTLGTLATALDWPEDRATAALDAIRRKPAIADPLALRTVGPRTYTLTTRPDRLSPAQRKALHQ
;
A
#
# COMPACT_ATOMS: atom_id res chain seq x y z
N MET A 1 15.93 6.66 -34.62
CA MET A 1 15.31 7.65 -35.53
C MET A 1 16.00 8.98 -35.30
N THR A 2 16.59 9.55 -36.35
CA THR A 2 17.40 10.77 -36.25
C THR A 2 16.50 12.01 -36.24
N HIS A 3 17.07 13.17 -35.92
CA HIS A 3 16.35 14.44 -36.05
C HIS A 3 16.00 14.74 -37.52
N GLU A 4 16.91 14.40 -38.43
CA GLU A 4 16.71 14.56 -39.87
C GLU A 4 15.59 13.67 -40.40
N ASP A 5 15.51 12.41 -39.96
CA ASP A 5 14.39 11.52 -40.27
C ASP A 5 13.06 12.15 -39.84
N ARG A 6 13.02 12.78 -38.65
CA ARG A 6 11.81 13.43 -38.12
C ARG A 6 11.38 14.64 -38.95
N ARG A 7 12.33 15.45 -39.43
CA ARG A 7 12.04 16.58 -40.32
C ARG A 7 11.47 16.10 -41.67
N ARG A 8 12.04 15.01 -42.22
CA ARG A 8 11.53 14.39 -43.46
C ARG A 8 10.14 13.80 -43.28
N ILE A 9 9.84 13.15 -42.15
CA ILE A 9 8.49 12.68 -41.82
C ILE A 9 7.50 13.84 -41.78
N ALA A 10 7.84 14.96 -41.13
CA ALA A 10 6.97 16.12 -41.06
C ALA A 10 6.68 16.74 -42.45
N ALA A 11 7.72 16.90 -43.27
CA ALA A 11 7.57 17.42 -44.64
C ALA A 11 6.67 16.51 -45.49
N TRP A 12 6.92 15.20 -45.49
CA TRP A 12 6.14 14.25 -46.29
C TRP A 12 4.70 14.05 -45.80
N LEU A 13 4.43 14.22 -44.51
CA LEU A 13 3.05 14.26 -44.01
C LEU A 13 2.31 15.51 -44.46
N ALA A 14 2.98 16.67 -44.51
CA ALA A 14 2.40 17.90 -45.04
C ALA A 14 2.13 17.79 -46.56
N GLU A 15 2.91 17.00 -47.28
CA GLU A 15 2.69 16.63 -48.68
C GLU A 15 1.62 15.54 -48.88
N GLY A 16 1.03 15.01 -47.79
CA GLY A 16 -0.06 14.03 -47.84
C GLY A 16 0.38 12.57 -48.04
N LEU A 17 1.66 12.24 -47.86
CA LEU A 17 2.14 10.87 -48.01
C LEU A 17 1.66 9.97 -46.86
N GLY A 18 1.21 8.77 -47.21
CA GLY A 18 0.86 7.73 -46.24
C GLY A 18 2.07 7.11 -45.53
N TYR A 19 1.87 6.60 -44.32
CA TYR A 19 2.94 6.06 -43.46
C TYR A 19 3.76 4.92 -44.08
N ALA A 20 3.17 4.11 -44.97
CA ALA A 20 3.87 3.02 -45.64
C ALA A 20 4.90 3.53 -46.65
N GLU A 21 4.60 4.63 -47.34
CA GLU A 21 5.51 5.25 -48.30
C GLU A 21 6.65 5.97 -47.59
N ILE A 22 6.35 6.69 -46.51
CA ILE A 22 7.36 7.30 -45.64
C ILE A 22 8.31 6.24 -45.06
N GLY A 23 7.77 5.09 -44.66
CA GLY A 23 8.55 3.94 -44.19
C GLY A 23 9.54 3.45 -45.24
N ARG A 24 9.07 3.23 -46.48
CA ARG A 24 9.93 2.82 -47.60
C ARG A 24 11.05 3.81 -47.88
N ARG A 25 10.75 5.12 -47.96
CA ARG A 25 11.72 6.17 -48.25
C ARG A 25 12.81 6.34 -47.19
N LEU A 26 12.49 6.00 -45.93
CA LEU A 26 13.46 6.03 -44.82
C LEU A 26 14.16 4.69 -44.58
N GLY A 27 13.82 3.63 -45.33
CA GLY A 27 14.30 2.27 -45.04
C GLY A 27 13.85 1.76 -43.67
N ARG A 28 12.64 2.13 -43.21
CA ARG A 28 12.09 1.79 -41.88
C ARG A 28 10.74 1.07 -41.99
N PRO A 29 10.41 0.17 -41.05
CA PRO A 29 9.08 -0.45 -41.01
C PRO A 29 7.96 0.59 -40.86
N THR A 30 6.85 0.42 -41.57
CA THR A 30 5.65 1.28 -41.49
C THR A 30 5.16 1.48 -40.06
N SER A 31 5.22 0.43 -39.23
CA SER A 31 4.86 0.48 -37.81
C SER A 31 5.75 1.39 -36.97
N THR A 32 6.97 1.69 -37.43
CA THR A 32 7.87 2.65 -36.77
C THR A 32 7.42 4.08 -37.03
N ILE A 33 6.98 4.37 -38.26
CA ILE A 33 6.47 5.69 -38.66
C ILE A 33 5.13 5.95 -37.97
N SER A 34 4.18 5.02 -38.06
CA SER A 34 2.88 5.12 -37.40
C SER A 34 3.01 5.35 -35.89
N ARG A 35 3.86 4.58 -35.20
CA ARG A 35 4.09 4.75 -33.76
C ARG A 35 4.79 6.06 -33.40
N GLU A 36 5.64 6.60 -34.26
CA GLU A 36 6.27 7.90 -34.01
C GLU A 36 5.28 9.05 -34.17
N VAL A 37 4.48 9.02 -35.24
CA VAL A 37 3.48 10.06 -35.53
C VAL A 37 2.39 10.03 -34.45
N ALA A 38 1.83 8.85 -34.14
CA ALA A 38 0.84 8.69 -33.08
C ALA A 38 1.34 9.13 -31.70
N ARG A 39 2.64 8.96 -31.41
CA ARG A 39 3.23 9.32 -30.12
C ARG A 39 3.54 10.81 -29.98
N ASN A 40 3.73 11.53 -31.08
CA ASN A 40 4.18 12.93 -31.06
C ASN A 40 3.22 13.91 -31.76
N GLY A 41 2.06 13.44 -32.27
CA GLY A 41 1.09 14.24 -33.04
C GLY A 41 -0.30 14.36 -32.39
N ALA A 42 -0.38 14.46 -31.06
CA ALA A 42 -1.64 14.40 -30.31
C ALA A 42 -2.65 15.54 -30.57
N SER A 43 -2.27 16.57 -31.34
CA SER A 43 -3.08 17.76 -31.62
C SER A 43 -3.22 18.06 -33.12
N GLY A 44 -3.14 17.03 -33.97
CA GLY A 44 -3.41 17.13 -35.41
C GLY A 44 -2.19 17.36 -36.28
N ASP A 45 -1.15 18.04 -35.76
CA ASP A 45 0.07 18.33 -36.52
C ASP A 45 1.30 17.63 -35.93
N TYR A 46 2.04 16.92 -36.76
CA TYR A 46 3.30 16.29 -36.39
C TYR A 46 4.46 17.29 -36.51
N VAL A 47 5.02 17.71 -35.35
CA VAL A 47 6.12 18.67 -35.28
C VAL A 47 7.46 17.98 -34.97
N ALA A 48 8.40 18.02 -35.91
CA ALA A 48 9.70 17.33 -35.80
C ALA A 48 10.57 17.79 -34.61
N ASP A 49 10.56 19.09 -34.31
CA ASP A 49 11.35 19.68 -33.22
C ASP A 49 10.81 19.32 -31.84
N HIS A 50 9.48 19.14 -31.73
CA HIS A 50 8.85 18.62 -30.53
C HIS A 50 9.23 17.14 -30.30
N ALA A 51 9.11 16.30 -31.33
CA ALA A 51 9.50 14.89 -31.28
C ALA A 51 10.99 14.68 -30.94
N GLN A 52 11.87 15.56 -31.42
CA GLN A 52 13.30 15.55 -31.10
C GLN A 52 13.56 15.97 -29.64
N ARG A 53 12.91 17.02 -29.13
CA ARG A 53 13.04 17.44 -27.73
C ARG A 53 12.57 16.34 -26.78
N VAL A 54 11.42 15.71 -27.04
CA VAL A 54 10.91 14.58 -26.23
C VAL A 54 11.86 13.37 -26.27
N SER A 55 12.46 13.07 -27.43
CA SER A 55 13.46 12.00 -27.56
C SER A 55 14.78 12.33 -26.84
N GLY A 56 15.22 13.59 -26.89
CA GLY A 56 16.44 14.08 -26.23
C GLY A 56 16.34 14.06 -24.70
N HIS A 57 15.18 14.42 -24.13
CA HIS A 57 14.95 14.30 -22.68
C HIS A 57 15.02 12.84 -22.20
N ARG A 58 14.55 11.87 -23.00
CA ARG A 58 14.66 10.44 -22.66
C ARG A 58 16.07 9.88 -22.82
N ALA A 59 16.82 10.34 -23.82
CA ALA A 59 18.23 9.96 -23.98
C ALA A 59 19.10 10.52 -22.84
N ARG A 60 18.80 11.74 -22.36
CA ARG A 60 19.46 12.35 -21.19
C ARG A 60 19.03 11.72 -19.85
N GLY A 61 17.81 11.18 -19.76
CA GLY A 61 17.34 10.39 -18.62
C GLY A 61 17.97 8.99 -18.54
N ARG A 62 18.63 8.52 -19.60
CA ARG A 62 19.41 7.28 -19.61
C ARG A 62 20.90 7.59 -19.42
N LYS A 63 21.23 8.16 -18.26
CA LYS A 63 22.59 8.13 -17.75
C LYS A 63 22.93 6.64 -17.51
N PRO A 64 24.06 6.10 -17.98
CA PRO A 64 24.55 4.86 -17.40
C PRO A 64 24.70 5.12 -15.91
N ALA A 65 24.07 4.31 -15.07
CA ALA A 65 24.29 4.39 -13.65
C ALA A 65 25.81 4.33 -13.44
N ARG A 66 26.40 5.42 -12.92
CA ARG A 66 27.61 5.27 -12.10
C ARG A 66 27.25 4.18 -11.10
N PRO A 67 28.13 3.21 -10.80
CA PRO A 67 27.92 2.38 -9.61
C PRO A 67 27.66 3.38 -8.50
N ALA A 68 26.43 3.37 -7.97
CA ALA A 68 26.15 4.14 -6.78
C ALA A 68 27.11 3.55 -5.76
N GLU A 69 28.05 4.36 -5.26
CA GLU A 69 28.66 4.05 -3.98
C GLU A 69 27.49 3.87 -3.03
N SER A 70 27.33 2.62 -2.60
CA SER A 70 26.26 2.18 -1.72
C SER A 70 26.16 3.18 -0.59
N ALA A 71 24.95 3.68 -0.34
CA ALA A 71 24.73 4.47 0.86
C ALA A 71 25.22 3.65 2.07
N PRO A 72 25.85 4.26 3.09
CA PRO A 72 26.35 3.50 4.24
C PRO A 72 25.17 2.77 4.89
N GLY A 73 25.09 1.44 4.71
CA GLY A 73 24.01 0.59 5.23
C GLY A 73 23.15 -0.15 4.20
N GLU A 74 23.28 0.11 2.90
CA GLU A 74 22.57 -0.69 1.88
C GLU A 74 23.14 -2.12 1.81
N GLN A 75 22.29 -3.10 2.12
CA GLN A 75 22.66 -4.52 2.02
C GLN A 75 22.94 -4.89 0.56
N PRO A 76 23.92 -5.77 0.28
CA PRO A 76 24.19 -6.21 -1.08
C PRO A 76 22.93 -6.76 -1.75
N ALA A 77 22.70 -6.38 -3.02
CA ALA A 77 21.49 -6.75 -3.75
C ALA A 77 21.24 -8.27 -3.79
N GLU A 78 22.30 -9.08 -3.80
CA GLU A 78 22.21 -10.54 -3.75
C GLU A 78 21.68 -11.07 -2.40
N VAL A 79 22.07 -10.45 -1.28
CA VAL A 79 21.59 -10.79 0.06
C VAL A 79 20.10 -10.48 0.18
N VAL A 80 19.67 -9.32 -0.31
CA VAL A 80 18.24 -8.93 -0.34
C VAL A 80 17.44 -9.89 -1.22
N ARG A 81 17.95 -10.25 -2.41
CA ARG A 81 17.29 -11.21 -3.31
C ARG A 81 17.15 -12.59 -2.67
N GLY A 82 18.20 -13.07 -2.00
CA GLY A 82 18.19 -14.34 -1.27
C GLY A 82 17.13 -14.36 -0.15
N PHE A 83 17.05 -13.28 0.63
CA PHE A 83 16.00 -13.13 1.65
C PHE A 83 14.60 -13.13 1.04
N VAL A 84 14.39 -12.35 -0.04
CA VAL A 84 13.09 -12.28 -0.72
C VAL A 84 12.62 -13.66 -1.17
N ASP A 85 13.49 -14.45 -1.80
CA ASP A 85 13.13 -15.78 -2.28
C ASP A 85 12.92 -16.80 -1.15
N GLN A 86 13.72 -16.71 -0.06
CA GLN A 86 13.54 -17.55 1.12
C GLN A 86 12.21 -17.25 1.82
N PHE A 87 11.93 -15.98 2.10
CA PHE A 87 10.72 -15.59 2.81
C PHE A 87 9.47 -15.83 1.95
N ALA A 88 9.54 -15.58 0.64
CA ALA A 88 8.46 -15.92 -0.28
C ALA A 88 8.18 -17.43 -0.33
N THR A 89 9.19 -18.28 -0.10
CA THR A 89 8.99 -19.73 -0.01
C THR A 89 8.23 -20.12 1.25
N LEU A 90 8.49 -19.47 2.39
CA LEU A 90 7.74 -19.69 3.63
C LEU A 90 6.27 -19.27 3.47
N LEU A 91 6.02 -18.10 2.88
CA LEU A 91 4.65 -17.63 2.61
C LEU A 91 3.92 -18.54 1.61
N ALA A 92 4.63 -19.08 0.62
CA ALA A 92 4.02 -20.01 -0.31
C ALA A 92 3.54 -21.31 0.39
N ALA A 93 4.24 -21.74 1.44
CA ALA A 93 3.86 -22.90 2.23
C ALA A 93 2.56 -22.68 3.05
N THR A 94 2.15 -21.43 3.29
CA THR A 94 0.87 -21.11 3.96
C THR A 94 -0.32 -21.07 3.00
N GLY A 95 -0.11 -21.37 1.71
CA GLY A 95 -1.15 -21.41 0.69
C GLY A 95 -1.18 -20.19 -0.25
N LEU A 96 -0.31 -19.20 -0.06
CA LEU A 96 -0.21 -18.06 -0.96
C LEU A 96 0.47 -18.48 -2.28
N PRO A 97 0.01 -18.05 -3.48
CA PRO A 97 0.69 -18.41 -4.71
C PRO A 97 2.15 -17.94 -4.73
N ARG A 98 3.08 -18.78 -5.21
CA ARG A 98 4.53 -18.51 -5.17
C ARG A 98 4.91 -17.14 -5.74
N MET A 99 4.36 -16.77 -6.89
CA MET A 99 4.64 -15.46 -7.48
C MET A 99 4.04 -14.30 -6.69
N THR A 100 2.86 -14.48 -6.10
CA THR A 100 2.26 -13.47 -5.23
C THR A 100 3.07 -13.27 -3.97
N SER A 101 3.60 -14.37 -3.39
CA SER A 101 4.52 -14.32 -2.26
C SER A 101 5.79 -13.51 -2.58
N ARG A 102 6.39 -13.73 -3.76
CA ARG A 102 7.58 -12.97 -4.22
C ARG A 102 7.28 -11.49 -4.43
N VAL A 103 6.14 -11.16 -5.06
CA VAL A 103 5.71 -9.77 -5.23
C VAL A 103 5.49 -9.10 -3.88
N PHE A 104 4.84 -9.80 -2.95
CA PHE A 104 4.56 -9.29 -1.63
C PHE A 104 5.83 -8.97 -0.83
N VAL A 105 6.77 -9.91 -0.74
CA VAL A 105 8.02 -9.68 -0.01
C VAL A 105 8.86 -8.59 -0.69
N CYS A 106 8.81 -8.48 -2.01
CA CYS A 106 9.48 -7.40 -2.74
C CYS A 106 8.90 -6.01 -2.41
N LEU A 107 7.59 -5.92 -2.17
CA LEU A 107 6.94 -4.68 -1.69
C LEU A 107 7.25 -4.41 -0.22
N LEU A 108 7.24 -5.45 0.62
CA LEU A 108 7.52 -5.35 2.06
C LEU A 108 8.94 -4.86 2.37
N THR A 109 9.88 -5.12 1.46
CA THR A 109 11.29 -4.73 1.58
C THR A 109 11.64 -3.50 0.73
N ALA A 110 10.64 -2.86 0.12
CA ALA A 110 10.83 -1.61 -0.63
C ALA A 110 10.82 -0.39 0.29
N ASP A 111 11.34 0.73 -0.22
CA ASP A 111 11.22 2.03 0.43
C ASP A 111 9.75 2.47 0.53
N ALA A 112 9.47 3.42 1.43
CA ALA A 112 8.12 3.89 1.75
C ALA A 112 7.31 4.40 0.52
N ASP A 113 7.99 4.86 -0.53
CA ASP A 113 7.36 5.32 -1.78
C ASP A 113 6.77 4.18 -2.63
N GLY A 114 6.94 2.92 -2.22
CA GLY A 114 6.44 1.74 -2.91
C GLY A 114 7.07 1.52 -4.29
N LEU A 115 6.48 0.57 -5.04
CA LEU A 115 7.01 0.15 -6.35
C LEU A 115 5.98 0.26 -7.45
N THR A 116 6.42 0.65 -8.66
CA THR A 116 5.56 0.57 -9.85
C THR A 116 5.55 -0.86 -10.41
N ALA A 117 4.57 -1.17 -11.25
CA ALA A 117 4.56 -2.45 -12.00
C ALA A 117 5.86 -2.68 -12.79
N ALA A 118 6.45 -1.61 -13.35
CA ALA A 118 7.70 -1.69 -14.11
C ALA A 118 8.93 -1.93 -13.21
N ASP A 119 8.87 -1.57 -11.93
CA ASP A 119 9.93 -1.88 -10.97
C ASP A 119 9.82 -3.33 -10.52
N LEU A 120 8.60 -3.81 -10.23
CA LEU A 120 8.35 -5.22 -9.89
C LEU A 120 8.78 -6.17 -11.02
N VAL A 121 8.41 -5.87 -12.27
CA VAL A 121 8.86 -6.64 -13.46
C VAL A 121 10.37 -6.72 -13.52
N ARG A 122 11.07 -5.60 -13.26
CA ARG A 122 12.53 -5.51 -13.37
C ARG A 122 13.23 -6.24 -12.22
N ARG A 123 12.77 -6.05 -10.98
CA ARG A 123 13.38 -6.65 -9.78
C ARG A 123 13.19 -8.17 -9.73
N LEU A 124 11.98 -8.63 -10.09
CA LEU A 124 11.60 -10.04 -10.01
C LEU A 124 11.88 -10.83 -11.28
N GLU A 125 12.24 -10.15 -12.38
CA GLU A 125 12.48 -10.74 -13.70
C GLU A 125 11.29 -11.59 -14.20
N VAL A 126 10.07 -11.04 -14.05
CA VAL A 126 8.83 -11.73 -14.44
C VAL A 126 7.99 -10.92 -15.43
N SER A 127 7.01 -11.58 -16.04
CA SER A 127 6.13 -10.92 -16.99
C SER A 127 5.24 -9.85 -16.34
N PRO A 128 4.86 -8.78 -17.07
CA PRO A 128 3.88 -7.81 -16.57
C PRO A 128 2.55 -8.45 -16.17
N ALA A 129 2.09 -9.47 -16.91
CA ALA A 129 0.86 -10.18 -16.60
C ALA A 129 0.93 -10.92 -15.25
N SER A 130 2.08 -11.51 -14.93
CA SER A 130 2.32 -12.15 -13.62
C SER A 130 2.24 -11.13 -12.49
N VAL A 131 2.85 -9.95 -12.67
CA VAL A 131 2.76 -8.86 -11.69
C VAL A 131 1.32 -8.39 -11.51
N SER A 132 0.59 -8.11 -12.60
CA SER A 132 -0.82 -7.67 -12.51
C SER A 132 -1.70 -8.67 -11.77
N LYS A 133 -1.53 -9.98 -12.04
CA LYS A 133 -2.29 -11.03 -11.34
C LYS A 133 -1.97 -11.09 -9.85
N SER A 134 -0.68 -11.00 -9.49
CA SER A 134 -0.25 -11.03 -8.10
C SER A 134 -0.70 -9.78 -7.33
N ILE A 135 -0.62 -8.60 -7.94
CA ILE A 135 -1.14 -7.36 -7.37
C ILE A 135 -2.65 -7.48 -7.13
N GLY A 136 -3.43 -7.87 -8.14
CA GLY A 136 -4.88 -8.01 -7.96
C GLY A 136 -5.26 -9.00 -6.85
N HIS A 137 -4.46 -10.05 -6.65
CA HIS A 137 -4.66 -10.98 -5.53
C HIS A 137 -4.30 -10.35 -4.17
N LEU A 138 -3.24 -9.56 -4.09
CA LEU A 138 -2.84 -8.85 -2.86
C LEU A 138 -3.84 -7.73 -2.50
N GLU A 139 -4.38 -7.04 -3.49
CA GLU A 139 -5.45 -6.06 -3.32
C GLU A 139 -6.74 -6.70 -2.81
N ALA A 140 -7.11 -7.88 -3.32
CA ALA A 140 -8.27 -8.63 -2.83
C ALA A 140 -8.12 -9.08 -1.37
N MET A 141 -6.89 -9.21 -0.88
CA MET A 141 -6.58 -9.48 0.54
C MET A 141 -6.35 -8.19 1.34
N GLU A 142 -6.54 -7.02 0.74
CA GLU A 142 -6.33 -5.69 1.36
C GLU A 142 -4.90 -5.42 1.86
N LEU A 143 -3.92 -6.22 1.40
CA LEU A 143 -2.51 -6.12 1.79
C LEU A 143 -1.74 -5.04 1.03
N VAL A 144 -2.24 -4.64 -0.13
CA VAL A 144 -1.58 -3.66 -1.01
C VAL A 144 -2.62 -2.65 -1.48
N VAL A 145 -2.21 -1.39 -1.53
CA VAL A 145 -3.00 -0.30 -2.10
C VAL A 145 -2.30 0.34 -3.29
N ARG A 146 -3.08 0.95 -4.17
CA ARG A 146 -2.58 1.79 -5.26
C ARG A 146 -2.56 3.24 -4.84
N ARG A 147 -1.40 3.89 -5.00
CA ARG A 147 -1.22 5.33 -4.80
C ARG A 147 -0.87 6.00 -6.13
N PRO A 148 -1.39 7.21 -6.41
CA PRO A 148 -0.95 8.01 -7.56
C PRO A 148 0.53 8.37 -7.41
N ASP A 149 1.30 8.28 -8.51
CA ASP A 149 2.69 8.74 -8.55
C ASP A 149 2.73 10.29 -8.58
N PRO A 150 3.38 10.97 -7.61
CA PRO A 150 3.41 12.44 -7.53
C PRO A 150 3.97 13.15 -8.77
N GLY A 151 4.68 12.44 -9.65
CA GLY A 151 5.33 12.97 -10.85
C GLY A 151 4.86 12.35 -12.17
N GLY A 152 3.78 11.54 -12.20
CA GLY A 152 3.43 10.80 -13.41
C GLY A 152 2.03 10.18 -13.45
N ARG A 153 1.72 9.54 -14.58
CA ARG A 153 0.46 8.77 -14.81
C ARG A 153 0.52 7.33 -14.29
N ARG A 154 1.57 6.95 -13.56
CA ARG A 154 1.76 5.56 -13.12
C ARG A 154 1.23 5.38 -11.71
N GLU A 155 0.76 4.18 -11.41
CA GLU A 155 0.36 3.79 -10.05
C GLU A 155 1.56 3.16 -9.35
N ARG A 156 1.70 3.47 -8.06
CA ARG A 156 2.63 2.82 -7.12
C ARG A 156 1.85 1.89 -6.21
N TYR A 157 2.41 0.72 -5.97
CA TYR A 157 1.88 -0.25 -5.03
C TYR A 157 2.61 -0.11 -3.71
N VAL A 158 1.84 0.04 -2.63
CA VAL A 158 2.36 0.32 -1.29
C VAL A 158 1.69 -0.60 -0.28
N ILE A 159 2.44 -1.00 0.74
CA ILE A 159 1.90 -1.64 1.95
C ILE A 159 1.84 -0.52 3.01
N ASP A 160 0.64 -0.02 3.26
CA ASP A 160 0.43 1.02 4.29
C ASP A 160 0.59 0.45 5.71
N ASP A 161 0.82 1.32 6.70
CA ASP A 161 1.03 0.93 8.11
C ASP A 161 -0.12 0.12 8.71
N ASP A 162 -1.35 0.33 8.23
CA ASP A 162 -2.57 -0.36 8.64
C ASP A 162 -2.93 -1.54 7.73
N ALA A 163 -2.05 -1.96 6.80
CA ALA A 163 -2.32 -3.08 5.89
C ALA A 163 -2.63 -4.38 6.62
N TRP A 164 -1.96 -4.65 7.74
CA TRP A 164 -2.25 -5.83 8.57
C TRP A 164 -3.64 -5.79 9.17
N LEU A 165 -4.08 -4.61 9.62
CA LEU A 165 -5.41 -4.42 10.17
C LEU A 165 -6.47 -4.63 9.09
N ARG A 166 -6.29 -4.03 7.90
CA ARG A 166 -7.24 -4.21 6.80
C ARG A 166 -7.31 -5.66 6.33
N ALA A 167 -6.17 -6.33 6.13
CA ALA A 167 -6.13 -7.72 5.73
C ALA A 167 -6.82 -8.63 6.76
N TRP A 168 -6.60 -8.36 8.05
CA TRP A 168 -7.28 -9.07 9.12
C TRP A 168 -8.79 -8.83 9.14
N GLN A 169 -9.24 -7.60 8.94
CA GLN A 169 -10.66 -7.25 8.84
C GLN A 169 -11.32 -7.94 7.63
N ALA A 170 -10.64 -7.96 6.49
CA ALA A 170 -11.09 -8.65 5.29
C ALA A 170 -11.26 -10.16 5.54
N ASP A 171 -10.27 -10.80 6.18
CA ASP A 171 -10.29 -12.23 6.51
C ASP A 171 -11.39 -12.58 7.54
N THR A 172 -11.51 -11.77 8.59
CA THR A 172 -12.58 -11.89 9.60
C THR A 172 -13.97 -11.79 8.95
N GLY A 173 -14.14 -10.87 7.99
CA GLY A 173 -15.36 -10.74 7.19
C GLY A 173 -15.63 -11.95 6.30
N ALA A 174 -14.58 -12.56 5.73
CA ALA A 174 -14.70 -13.79 4.94
C ALA A 174 -15.18 -14.98 5.79
N HIS A 175 -14.63 -15.16 7.00
CA HIS A 175 -15.09 -16.19 7.94
C HIS A 175 -16.56 -16.01 8.35
N SER A 176 -17.01 -14.78 8.60
CA SER A 176 -18.42 -14.48 8.89
C SER A 176 -19.36 -14.84 7.73
N LYS A 177 -18.92 -14.58 6.48
CA LYS A 177 -19.67 -14.98 5.28
C LYS A 177 -19.77 -16.51 5.16
N ILE A 178 -18.69 -17.25 5.42
CA ILE A 178 -18.70 -18.72 5.43
C ILE A 178 -19.67 -19.25 6.49
N ALA A 179 -19.64 -18.69 7.71
CA ALA A 179 -20.55 -19.08 8.77
C ALA A 179 -22.02 -18.86 8.37
N THR A 180 -22.31 -17.75 7.70
CA THR A 180 -23.64 -17.41 7.19
C THR A 180 -24.09 -18.36 6.08
N ALA A 181 -23.22 -18.66 5.12
CA ALA A 181 -23.51 -19.61 4.05
C ALA A 181 -23.77 -21.02 4.61
N ALA A 182 -23.00 -21.44 5.61
CA ALA A 182 -23.18 -22.73 6.27
C ALA A 182 -24.53 -22.85 6.98
N ARG A 183 -24.97 -21.80 7.69
CA ARG A 183 -26.31 -21.75 8.31
C ARG A 183 -27.43 -21.87 7.28
N ARG A 184 -27.34 -21.13 6.17
CA ARG A 184 -28.29 -21.26 5.05
C ARG A 184 -28.30 -22.67 4.48
N GLY A 185 -27.14 -23.33 4.42
CA GLY A 185 -27.05 -24.72 4.01
C GLY A 185 -27.80 -25.67 4.95
N VAL A 186 -27.75 -25.43 6.27
CA VAL A 186 -28.54 -26.21 7.25
C VAL A 186 -30.05 -26.05 7.00
N GLU A 187 -30.52 -24.84 6.69
CA GLU A 187 -31.93 -24.58 6.35
C GLU A 187 -32.37 -25.35 5.10
N ILE A 188 -31.48 -25.50 4.11
CA ILE A 188 -31.76 -26.20 2.84
C ILE A 188 -31.77 -27.72 3.03
N PHE A 189 -30.75 -28.25 3.69
CA PHE A 189 -30.55 -29.70 3.78
C PHE A 189 -31.23 -30.33 5.01
N GLY A 190 -31.76 -29.52 5.93
CA GLY A 190 -32.35 -29.97 7.18
C GLY A 190 -31.31 -30.37 8.23
N THR A 191 -31.63 -30.11 9.50
CA THR A 191 -30.73 -30.38 10.65
C THR A 191 -30.42 -31.86 10.84
N ASP A 192 -31.35 -32.72 10.43
CA ASP A 192 -31.31 -34.16 10.74
C ASP A 192 -30.54 -34.96 9.69
N THR A 193 -29.99 -34.29 8.68
CA THR A 193 -29.15 -34.91 7.65
C THR A 193 -27.67 -34.83 7.98
N THR A 194 -26.88 -35.75 7.43
CA THR A 194 -25.40 -35.71 7.52
C THR A 194 -24.84 -34.38 6.98
N ALA A 195 -25.43 -33.85 5.92
CA ALA A 195 -25.03 -32.57 5.35
C ALA A 195 -25.32 -31.40 6.31
N GLY A 196 -26.54 -31.34 6.87
CA GLY A 196 -26.91 -30.35 7.86
C GLY A 196 -26.02 -30.40 9.11
N THR A 197 -25.69 -31.59 9.59
CA THR A 197 -24.76 -31.76 10.73
C THR A 197 -23.37 -31.18 10.45
N ARG A 198 -22.79 -31.49 9.29
CA ARG A 198 -21.47 -30.98 8.88
C ARG A 198 -21.46 -29.46 8.70
N LEU A 199 -22.48 -28.93 8.02
CA LEU A 199 -22.64 -27.50 7.79
C LEU A 199 -22.89 -26.75 9.11
N GLY A 200 -23.68 -27.32 10.02
CA GLY A 200 -23.88 -26.77 11.36
C GLY A 200 -22.58 -26.69 12.16
N ALA A 201 -21.74 -27.74 12.12
CA ALA A 201 -20.43 -27.72 12.77
C ALA A 201 -19.50 -26.66 12.16
N MET A 202 -19.43 -26.59 10.83
CA MET A 202 -18.64 -25.58 10.11
C MET A 202 -19.11 -24.16 10.44
N GLY A 203 -20.42 -23.93 10.45
CA GLY A 203 -21.00 -22.62 10.77
C GLY A 203 -20.69 -22.14 12.18
N ARG A 204 -20.76 -23.04 13.19
CA ARG A 204 -20.37 -22.71 14.57
C ARG A 204 -18.88 -22.40 14.68
N PHE A 205 -18.02 -23.21 14.05
CA PHE A 205 -16.58 -23.02 14.10
C PHE A 205 -16.17 -21.65 13.52
N PHE A 206 -16.62 -21.32 12.31
CA PHE A 206 -16.25 -20.05 11.67
C PHE A 206 -16.89 -18.83 12.33
N ALA A 207 -18.08 -18.96 12.95
CA ALA A 207 -18.68 -17.89 13.74
C ALA A 207 -17.84 -17.59 14.99
N TRP A 208 -17.47 -18.62 15.74
CA TRP A 208 -16.58 -18.49 16.91
C TRP A 208 -15.22 -17.90 16.52
N LEU A 209 -14.62 -18.39 15.42
CA LEU A 209 -13.35 -17.89 14.93
C LEU A 209 -13.42 -16.40 14.57
N SER A 210 -14.47 -15.98 13.86
CA SER A 210 -14.70 -14.57 13.50
C SER A 210 -14.84 -13.67 14.74
N GLU A 211 -15.51 -14.15 15.78
CA GLU A 211 -15.68 -13.43 17.06
C GLU A 211 -14.35 -13.28 17.82
N GLN A 212 -13.57 -14.36 17.94
CA GLN A 212 -12.24 -14.32 18.58
C GLN A 212 -11.25 -13.43 17.82
N MET A 213 -11.27 -13.51 16.48
CA MET A 213 -10.42 -12.70 15.63
C MET A 213 -10.77 -11.22 15.70
N SER A 214 -12.07 -10.89 15.78
CA SER A 214 -12.52 -9.51 15.97
C SER A 214 -12.07 -8.97 17.34
N GLY A 215 -12.20 -9.76 18.40
CA GLY A 215 -11.88 -9.35 19.76
C GLY A 215 -10.39 -9.06 20.00
N SER A 216 -9.50 -9.89 19.44
CA SER A 216 -8.05 -9.81 19.65
C SER A 216 -7.39 -8.64 18.93
N THR A 217 -7.73 -8.38 17.67
CA THR A 217 -7.14 -7.26 16.90
C THR A 217 -7.72 -5.92 17.23
N LEU A 218 -9.00 -5.83 17.63
CA LEU A 218 -9.52 -4.60 18.23
C LEU A 218 -8.69 -4.17 19.44
N THR A 219 -8.06 -5.10 20.16
CA THR A 219 -7.12 -4.76 21.24
C THR A 219 -5.74 -4.32 20.76
N GLU A 220 -5.18 -4.87 19.68
CA GLU A 220 -3.85 -4.49 19.17
C GLU A 220 -3.91 -3.21 18.32
N ALA A 221 -4.85 -3.12 17.38
CA ALA A 221 -5.07 -1.91 16.60
C ALA A 221 -5.45 -0.73 17.50
N ALA A 222 -6.28 -0.94 18.52
CA ALA A 222 -6.58 0.13 19.46
C ALA A 222 -5.39 0.51 20.35
N VAL A 223 -4.38 -0.37 20.53
CA VAL A 223 -3.11 0.00 21.18
C VAL A 223 -2.27 0.88 20.26
N TYR A 224 -2.14 0.54 18.97
CA TYR A 224 -1.46 1.41 18.01
C TYR A 224 -2.17 2.76 17.85
N ASP A 225 -3.49 2.75 17.70
CA ASP A 225 -4.27 3.98 17.60
C ASP A 225 -4.16 4.81 18.89
N ALA A 226 -4.13 4.17 20.05
CA ALA A 226 -3.88 4.83 21.33
C ALA A 226 -2.50 5.50 21.36
N LEU A 227 -1.44 4.82 20.91
CA LEU A 227 -0.10 5.41 20.84
C LEU A 227 -0.05 6.62 19.91
N THR A 228 -0.74 6.58 18.77
CA THR A 228 -0.84 7.73 17.85
C THR A 228 -1.60 8.90 18.47
N VAL A 229 -2.71 8.64 19.18
CA VAL A 229 -3.44 9.67 19.93
C VAL A 229 -2.58 10.27 21.03
N LEU A 230 -1.79 9.46 21.74
CA LEU A 230 -0.85 9.95 22.74
C LEU A 230 0.20 10.86 22.10
N ALA A 231 0.80 10.45 20.97
CA ALA A 231 1.77 11.26 20.25
C ALA A 231 1.16 12.61 19.79
N ALA A 232 -0.06 12.60 19.27
CA ALA A 232 -0.76 13.82 18.87
C ALA A 232 -1.01 14.78 20.05
N LEU A 233 -1.43 14.25 21.21
CA LEU A 233 -1.63 15.05 22.42
C LEU A 233 -0.32 15.60 22.99
N VAL A 234 0.76 14.81 22.96
CA VAL A 234 2.11 15.29 23.35
C VAL A 234 2.57 16.39 22.41
N HIS A 235 2.43 16.21 21.10
CA HIS A 235 2.88 17.17 20.10
C HIS A 235 2.08 18.48 20.13
N ALA A 236 0.78 18.41 20.41
CA ALA A 236 -0.06 19.59 20.48
C ALA A 236 0.23 20.47 21.70
N ASP A 237 0.78 19.89 22.77
CA ASP A 237 1.10 20.55 24.05
C ASP A 237 -0.04 21.43 24.61
N ARG A 238 -1.29 21.02 24.32
CA ARG A 238 -2.50 21.70 24.77
C ARG A 238 -3.69 20.75 24.75
N PRO A 239 -4.77 21.04 25.47
CA PRO A 239 -5.98 20.23 25.39
C PRO A 239 -6.56 20.22 23.96
N LEU A 240 -6.94 19.04 23.49
CA LEU A 240 -7.61 18.84 22.20
C LEU A 240 -9.01 18.29 22.41
N THR A 241 -9.99 18.84 21.67
CA THR A 241 -11.31 18.23 21.57
C THR A 241 -11.23 16.97 20.72
N LEU A 242 -12.16 16.02 20.89
CA LEU A 242 -12.22 14.83 20.05
C LEU A 242 -12.32 15.20 18.56
N GLY A 243 -13.16 16.17 18.20
CA GLY A 243 -13.33 16.59 16.81
C GLY A 243 -12.02 17.12 16.23
N THR A 244 -11.31 17.98 16.96
CA THR A 244 -9.99 18.48 16.54
C THR A 244 -8.98 17.35 16.39
N LEU A 245 -8.95 16.40 17.33
CA LEU A 245 -8.05 15.25 17.29
C LEU A 245 -8.35 14.36 16.07
N ALA A 246 -9.62 14.04 15.83
CA ALA A 246 -10.06 13.24 14.70
C ALA A 246 -9.73 13.92 13.36
N THR A 247 -10.01 15.22 13.23
CA THR A 247 -9.66 15.99 12.02
C THR A 247 -8.15 16.05 11.80
N ALA A 248 -7.35 16.29 12.83
CA ALA A 248 -5.90 16.38 12.69
C ALA A 248 -5.24 15.05 12.29
N LEU A 249 -5.83 13.92 12.71
CA LEU A 249 -5.37 12.57 12.37
C LEU A 249 -5.97 12.03 11.06
N ASP A 250 -6.89 12.78 10.42
CA ASP A 250 -7.70 12.30 9.29
C ASP A 250 -8.47 11.01 9.61
N TRP A 251 -9.04 10.94 10.82
CA TRP A 251 -9.75 9.77 11.33
C TRP A 251 -11.25 10.01 11.51
N PRO A 252 -12.09 8.98 11.35
CA PRO A 252 -13.47 9.00 11.87
C PRO A 252 -13.49 9.20 13.40
N GLU A 253 -14.49 9.94 13.91
CA GLU A 253 -14.62 10.18 15.36
C GLU A 253 -14.72 8.89 16.18
N ASP A 254 -15.36 7.84 15.64
CA ASP A 254 -15.51 6.55 16.32
C ASP A 254 -14.15 5.87 16.55
N ARG A 255 -13.22 5.97 15.59
CA ARG A 255 -11.86 5.43 15.72
C ARG A 255 -11.08 6.17 16.80
N ALA A 256 -11.13 7.50 16.78
CA ALA A 256 -10.49 8.33 17.82
C ALA A 256 -11.08 8.05 19.22
N THR A 257 -12.39 7.81 19.30
CA THR A 257 -13.07 7.43 20.55
C THR A 257 -12.59 6.06 21.05
N ALA A 258 -12.55 5.05 20.18
CA ALA A 258 -12.08 3.71 20.53
C ALA A 258 -10.62 3.72 21.06
N ALA A 259 -9.75 4.53 20.47
CA ALA A 259 -8.37 4.73 20.90
C ALA A 259 -8.27 5.36 22.30
N LEU A 260 -9.03 6.43 22.55
CA LEU A 260 -9.09 7.07 23.88
C LEU A 260 -9.64 6.10 24.95
N ASP A 261 -10.63 5.28 24.60
CA ASP A 261 -11.17 4.26 25.49
C ASP A 261 -10.21 3.10 25.72
N ALA A 262 -9.34 2.77 24.76
CA ALA A 262 -8.27 1.81 24.97
C ALA A 262 -7.24 2.31 25.99
N ILE A 263 -6.84 3.58 25.91
CA ILE A 263 -5.95 4.24 26.91
C ILE A 263 -6.59 4.18 28.30
N ARG A 264 -7.89 4.48 28.41
CA ARG A 264 -8.62 4.43 29.68
C ARG A 264 -8.72 3.03 30.26
N ARG A 265 -9.02 2.03 29.42
CA ARG A 265 -9.15 0.62 29.83
C ARG A 265 -7.80 0.02 30.23
N LYS A 266 -6.71 0.45 29.59
CA LYS A 266 -5.34 -0.01 29.86
C LYS A 266 -4.40 1.18 30.10
N PRO A 267 -4.40 1.78 31.31
CA PRO A 267 -3.57 2.94 31.62
C PRO A 267 -2.07 2.73 31.42
N ALA A 268 -1.60 1.47 31.41
CA ALA A 268 -0.20 1.12 31.12
C ALA A 268 0.27 1.54 29.71
N ILE A 269 -0.64 1.70 28.74
CA ILE A 269 -0.30 2.14 27.38
C ILE A 269 0.26 3.58 27.39
N ALA A 270 -0.26 4.43 28.27
CA ALA A 270 0.13 5.83 28.32
C ALA A 270 1.38 6.10 29.15
N ASP A 271 1.97 5.08 29.78
CA ASP A 271 3.09 5.28 30.69
C ASP A 271 4.30 5.96 30.01
N PRO A 272 4.95 6.98 30.61
CA PRO A 272 4.79 7.51 31.99
C PRO A 272 3.70 8.60 32.15
N LEU A 273 2.86 8.80 31.15
CA LEU A 273 1.80 9.81 31.12
C LEU A 273 0.44 9.23 31.54
N ALA A 274 -0.50 10.14 31.81
CA ALA A 274 -1.89 9.86 32.14
C ALA A 274 -2.81 10.77 31.32
N LEU A 275 -3.74 10.16 30.60
CA LEU A 275 -4.80 10.85 29.88
C LEU A 275 -5.82 11.46 30.86
N ARG A 276 -6.13 12.74 30.68
CA ARG A 276 -7.10 13.49 31.49
C ARG A 276 -8.16 14.10 30.61
N THR A 277 -9.41 14.03 31.07
CA THR A 277 -10.52 14.78 30.50
C THR A 277 -10.64 16.11 31.25
N VAL A 278 -10.50 17.24 30.57
CA VAL A 278 -10.53 18.59 31.18
C VAL A 278 -11.76 19.41 30.79
N GLY A 279 -12.60 18.87 29.93
CA GLY A 279 -13.87 19.46 29.49
C GLY A 279 -14.67 18.47 28.63
N PRO A 280 -15.85 18.86 28.13
CA PRO A 280 -16.67 18.00 27.27
C PRO A 280 -15.88 17.49 26.08
N ARG A 281 -15.66 16.16 26.02
CA ARG A 281 -14.84 15.47 24.99
C ARG A 281 -13.50 16.18 24.72
N THR A 282 -12.87 16.74 25.75
CA THR A 282 -11.60 17.48 25.66
C THR A 282 -10.53 16.81 26.50
N TYR A 283 -9.40 16.50 25.88
CA TYR A 283 -8.38 15.59 26.39
C TYR A 283 -7.01 16.27 26.48
N THR A 284 -6.25 15.92 27.50
CA THR A 284 -4.85 16.35 27.67
C THR A 284 -4.03 15.24 28.34
N LEU A 285 -2.70 15.35 28.31
CA LEU A 285 -1.79 14.44 28.99
C LEU A 285 -1.15 15.12 30.19
N THR A 286 -1.01 14.35 31.27
CA THR A 286 -0.31 14.76 32.49
C THR A 286 0.72 13.71 32.86
N THR A 287 1.81 14.09 33.51
CA THR A 287 2.73 13.10 34.08
C THR A 287 2.03 12.31 35.17
N ARG A 288 2.25 11.00 35.23
CA ARG A 288 1.71 10.17 36.30
C ARG A 288 2.26 10.61 37.66
N PRO A 289 1.40 10.91 38.65
CA PRO A 289 1.83 11.43 39.94
C PRO A 289 2.56 10.39 40.80
N ASP A 290 2.40 9.11 40.48
CA ASP A 290 2.99 7.95 41.15
C ASP A 290 4.37 7.55 40.60
N ARG A 291 4.83 8.17 39.50
CA ARG A 291 6.15 7.89 38.91
C ARG A 291 7.30 8.62 39.60
N LEU A 292 7.03 9.77 40.21
CA LEU A 292 8.01 10.58 40.93
C LEU A 292 7.55 10.84 42.37
N SER A 293 8.43 10.57 43.32
CA SER A 293 8.22 10.93 44.72
C SER A 293 8.02 12.44 44.86
N PRO A 294 7.30 12.91 45.90
CA PRO A 294 7.14 14.35 46.15
C PRO A 294 8.46 15.12 46.21
N ALA A 295 9.52 14.51 46.75
CA ALA A 295 10.85 15.09 46.82
C ALA A 295 11.48 15.27 45.42
N GLN A 296 11.39 14.26 44.56
CA GLN A 296 11.89 14.34 43.18
C GLN A 296 11.15 15.40 42.37
N ARG A 297 9.81 15.50 42.52
CA ARG A 297 9.03 16.55 41.86
C ARG A 297 9.45 17.95 42.31
N LYS A 298 9.66 18.15 43.61
CA LYS A 298 10.12 19.43 44.16
C LYS A 298 11.49 19.83 43.62
N ALA A 299 12.42 18.88 43.49
CA ALA A 299 13.78 19.13 42.99
C ALA A 299 13.82 19.52 41.50
N LEU A 300 12.87 19.07 40.68
CA LEU A 300 12.78 19.41 39.25
C LEU A 300 12.18 20.81 38.98
N HIS A 301 11.56 21.43 39.99
CA HIS A 301 10.99 22.79 39.89
C HIS A 301 11.88 23.87 40.53
N GLN A 302 13.08 23.49 40.98
CA GLN A 302 14.12 24.40 41.47
C GLN A 302 15.12 24.70 40.36
#